data_AF-A0A5C1ACI7-F1
#
_entry.id   AF-A0A5C1ACI7-F1
#
_cell.length_a   1.000
_cell.length_b   1.000
_cell.length_c   1.000
_cell.angle_alpha   90.00
_cell.angle_beta   90.00
_cell.angle_gamma   90.00
#
_symmetry.space_group_name_H-M   'P 1'
#
loop_
_entity.id
_entity.type
_entity.pdbx_description
1 polymer ?
#
loop_
_entity_poly.entity_id
_entity_poly.type
_entity_poly.pdbx_seq_one_letter_code
_entity_poly.pdbx_strand_id
1 'polypeptide(L)'
;MMSAEDENRLNRESSRVWDEFCGRVAGLATLEEASAFLAKMPPRTSPDFGFHVNFANFLLMLAAPKSATTAERDLYAQFIERVDAAGRMKRSTAAKIIAALRRPITS
;
A
#
# COMPACT_ATOMS: atom_id res chain seq x y z
N MET A 1 -32.29 -3.89 -2.76
CA MET A 1 -31.50 -4.88 -3.54
C MET A 1 -30.71 -4.07 -4.55
N MET A 2 -29.37 -4.07 -4.48
CA MET A 2 -28.54 -3.32 -5.44
C MET A 2 -28.59 -4.01 -6.81
N SER A 3 -28.60 -3.24 -7.88
CA SER A 3 -28.61 -3.81 -9.24
C SER A 3 -27.21 -4.33 -9.61
N ALA A 4 -27.14 -5.31 -10.51
CA ALA A 4 -25.87 -5.84 -11.02
C ALA A 4 -25.04 -4.75 -11.74
N GLU A 5 -25.70 -3.73 -12.28
CA GLU A 5 -25.05 -2.58 -12.94
C GLU A 5 -24.38 -1.65 -11.91
N ASP A 6 -25.03 -1.41 -10.77
CA ASP A 6 -24.45 -0.62 -9.67
C ASP A 6 -23.24 -1.33 -9.05
N GLU A 7 -23.32 -2.65 -8.87
CA GLU A 7 -22.20 -3.46 -8.36
C GLU A 7 -20.99 -3.41 -9.32
N ASN A 8 -21.22 -3.56 -10.63
CA ASN A 8 -20.16 -3.49 -11.63
C ASN A 8 -19.53 -2.08 -11.69
N ARG A 9 -20.33 -1.02 -11.53
CA ARG A 9 -19.84 0.37 -11.47
C ARG A 9 -18.93 0.59 -10.26
N LEU A 10 -19.36 0.16 -9.07
CA LEU A 10 -18.57 0.29 -7.85
C LEU A 10 -17.25 -0.50 -7.91
N ASN A 11 -17.26 -1.68 -8.53
CA ASN A 11 -16.04 -2.47 -8.69
C ASN A 11 -15.02 -1.80 -9.63
N ARG A 12 -15.48 -1.16 -10.72
CA ARG A 12 -14.60 -0.40 -11.62
C ARG A 12 -14.03 0.85 -10.97
N GLU A 13 -14.85 1.58 -10.23
CA GLU A 13 -14.42 2.75 -9.48
C GLU A 13 -13.38 2.37 -8.42
N SER A 14 -13.64 1.31 -7.66
CA SER A 14 -12.70 0.77 -6.67
C SER A 14 -11.38 0.35 -7.32
N SER A 15 -11.44 -0.30 -8.49
CA SER A 15 -10.26 -0.72 -9.25
C SER A 15 -9.44 0.50 -9.71
N ARG A 16 -10.09 1.53 -10.24
CA ARG A 16 -9.42 2.75 -10.68
C ARG A 16 -8.75 3.49 -9.52
N VAL A 17 -9.44 3.62 -8.39
CA VAL A 17 -8.91 4.26 -7.18
C VAL A 17 -7.68 3.51 -6.67
N TRP A 18 -7.73 2.17 -6.69
CA TRP A 18 -6.60 1.32 -6.37
C TRP A 18 -5.42 1.53 -7.34
N ASP A 19 -5.66 1.52 -8.65
CA ASP A 19 -4.61 1.72 -9.66
C ASP A 19 -3.93 3.09 -9.53
N GLU A 20 -4.71 4.15 -9.30
CA GLU A 20 -4.20 5.50 -9.05
C GLU A 20 -3.35 5.57 -7.76
N PHE A 21 -3.73 4.84 -6.71
CA PHE A 21 -2.94 4.72 -5.50
C PHE A 21 -1.64 3.95 -5.76
N CYS A 22 -1.70 2.80 -6.44
CA CYS A 22 -0.53 2.00 -6.83
C CYS A 22 0.46 2.82 -7.65
N GLY A 23 -0.01 3.58 -8.65
CA GLY A 23 0.84 4.43 -9.48
C GLY A 23 1.58 5.49 -8.65
N ARG A 24 0.91 6.09 -7.67
CA ARG A 24 1.54 7.05 -6.74
C ARG A 24 2.61 6.39 -5.88
N VAL A 25 2.33 5.21 -5.31
CA VAL A 25 3.30 4.45 -4.48
C VAL A 25 4.46 3.88 -5.30
N ALA A 26 4.23 3.53 -6.57
CA ALA A 26 5.26 3.05 -7.49
C ALA A 26 6.33 4.11 -7.77
N GLY A 27 5.96 5.40 -7.77
CA GLY A 27 6.88 6.51 -7.94
C GLY A 27 7.74 6.84 -6.71
N LEU A 28 7.49 6.20 -5.56
CA LEU A 28 8.24 6.43 -4.32
C LEU A 28 9.47 5.50 -4.25
N ALA A 29 10.63 6.08 -3.93
CA ALA A 29 11.91 5.39 -3.80
C ALA A 29 12.51 5.51 -2.39
N THR A 30 11.96 6.35 -1.52
CA THR A 30 12.48 6.58 -0.16
C THR A 30 11.37 6.59 0.90
N LEU A 31 11.74 6.40 2.18
CA LEU A 31 10.80 6.49 3.31
C LEU A 31 10.33 7.93 3.53
N GLU A 32 11.19 8.90 3.22
CA GLU A 32 10.91 10.33 3.31
C GLU A 32 9.88 10.76 2.26
N GLU A 33 10.02 10.31 1.01
CA GLU A 33 9.02 10.53 -0.04
C GLU A 33 7.68 9.90 0.33
N ALA A 34 7.68 8.70 0.89
CA ALA A 34 6.47 8.03 1.34
C ALA A 34 5.80 8.77 2.51
N SER A 35 6.59 9.30 3.45
CA SER A 35 6.09 10.13 4.54
C SER A 35 5.52 11.46 4.03
N ALA A 36 6.19 12.09 3.07
CA ALA A 36 5.72 13.34 2.43
C ALA A 36 4.45 13.11 1.61
N PHE A 37 4.34 11.97 0.94
CA PHE A 37 3.12 11.53 0.25
C PHE A 37 1.94 11.43 1.24
N LEU A 38 2.16 10.81 2.40
CA LEU A 38 1.13 10.67 3.43
C LEU A 38 0.83 11.96 4.20
N ALA A 39 1.72 12.95 4.22
CA ALA A 39 1.42 14.25 4.81
C ALA A 39 0.21 14.94 4.13
N LYS A 40 -0.11 14.54 2.90
CA LYS A 40 -1.27 14.98 2.12
C LYS A 40 -2.40 13.93 2.16
N MET A 41 -2.73 13.43 3.36
CA MET A 41 -3.82 12.46 3.55
C MET A 41 -5.11 12.96 2.86
N PRO A 42 -5.79 12.09 2.09
CA PRO A 42 -7.11 12.44 1.56
C PRO A 42 -8.14 12.56 2.69
N PRO A 43 -9.29 13.23 2.44
CA PRO A 43 -10.40 13.25 3.39
C PRO A 43 -10.87 11.84 3.74
N ARG A 44 -11.42 11.66 4.95
CA ARG A 44 -11.97 10.37 5.41
C ARG A 44 -13.08 9.79 4.53
N THR A 45 -13.77 10.65 3.77
CA THR A 45 -14.83 10.28 2.83
C THR A 45 -14.29 9.84 1.47
N SER A 46 -12.99 10.01 1.21
CA SER A 46 -12.36 9.60 -0.04
C SER A 46 -12.26 8.07 -0.13
N PRO A 47 -12.55 7.46 -1.29
CA PRO A 47 -12.47 6.01 -1.46
C PRO A 47 -11.05 5.46 -1.28
N ASP A 48 -9.99 6.26 -1.48
CA ASP A 48 -8.59 5.86 -1.26
C ASP A 48 -8.10 6.04 0.19
N PHE A 49 -8.94 6.56 1.10
CA PHE A 49 -8.51 6.84 2.48
C PHE A 49 -8.00 5.58 3.20
N GLY A 50 -8.68 4.45 3.02
CA GLY A 50 -8.29 3.16 3.62
C GLY A 50 -6.88 2.72 3.19
N PHE A 51 -6.56 2.85 1.91
CA PHE A 51 -5.23 2.51 1.38
C PHE A 51 -4.12 3.39 1.97
N HIS A 52 -4.40 4.69 2.13
CA HIS A 52 -3.46 5.61 2.76
C HIS A 52 -3.25 5.29 4.25
N VAL A 53 -4.31 4.94 4.98
CA VAL A 53 -4.21 4.53 6.39
C VAL A 53 -3.40 3.25 6.54
N ASN A 54 -3.67 2.23 5.72
CA ASN A 54 -2.91 0.98 5.74
C ASN A 54 -1.43 1.23 5.40
N PHE A 55 -1.14 2.07 4.40
CA PHE A 55 0.23 2.40 4.05
C PHE A 55 0.93 3.21 5.15
N ALA A 56 0.25 4.15 5.80
CA ALA A 56 0.78 4.89 6.95
C ALA A 56 1.11 3.96 8.13
N ASN A 57 0.20 3.04 8.46
CA ASN A 57 0.42 2.04 9.50
C ASN A 57 1.60 1.12 9.16
N PHE A 58 1.72 0.73 7.88
CA PHE A 58 2.87 -0.02 7.40
C PHE A 58 4.18 0.77 7.57
N LEU A 59 4.26 2.03 7.15
CA LEU A 59 5.49 2.81 7.27
C LEU A 59 5.92 3.01 8.73
N LEU A 60 4.95 3.17 9.64
CA LEU A 60 5.23 3.33 11.08
C LEU A 60 5.80 2.06 11.71
N MET A 61 5.26 0.89 11.36
CA MET A 61 5.62 -0.38 11.99
C MET A 61 6.61 -1.22 11.17
N LEU A 62 6.81 -0.88 9.91
CA LEU A 62 7.47 -1.70 8.88
C LEU A 62 6.94 -3.15 8.84
N ALA A 63 5.63 -3.29 9.08
CA ALA A 63 4.91 -4.55 9.14
C ALA A 63 3.53 -4.40 8.52
N ALA A 64 3.01 -5.47 7.91
CA ALA A 64 1.67 -5.46 7.31
C ALA A 64 0.60 -5.19 8.39
N PRO A 65 -0.27 -4.18 8.19
CA PRO A 65 -1.49 -4.04 8.99
C PRO A 65 -2.38 -5.28 8.88
N LYS A 66 -3.14 -5.59 9.94
CA LYS A 66 -4.09 -6.73 9.92
C LYS A 66 -5.17 -6.58 8.84
N SER A 67 -5.53 -5.35 8.51
CA SER A 67 -6.50 -4.99 7.47
C SER A 67 -5.92 -4.97 6.06
N ALA A 68 -4.60 -5.14 5.90
CA ALA A 68 -3.97 -5.07 4.58
C ALA A 68 -4.28 -6.33 3.77
N THR A 69 -4.78 -6.11 2.56
CA THR A 69 -5.01 -7.16 1.57
C THR A 69 -3.69 -7.73 1.04
N THR A 70 -3.74 -8.88 0.38
CA THR A 70 -2.56 -9.45 -0.30
C THR A 70 -1.96 -8.47 -1.31
N ALA A 71 -2.80 -7.77 -2.08
CA ALA A 71 -2.35 -6.78 -3.06
C ALA A 71 -1.62 -5.59 -2.40
N GLU A 72 -2.11 -5.09 -1.25
CA GLU A 72 -1.43 -4.06 -0.47
C GLU A 72 -0.08 -4.54 0.06
N ARG A 73 -0.03 -5.76 0.59
CA ARG A 73 1.23 -6.34 1.09
C ARG A 73 2.27 -6.49 -0.01
N ASP A 74 1.86 -6.90 -1.20
CA ASP A 74 2.74 -6.99 -2.36
C ASP A 74 3.21 -5.61 -2.82
N LEU A 75 2.33 -4.60 -2.84
CA LEU A 75 2.68 -3.22 -3.15
C LEU A 75 3.73 -2.67 -2.15
N TYR A 76 3.56 -2.95 -0.86
CA TYR A 76 4.50 -2.53 0.18
C TYR A 76 5.84 -3.25 0.05
N ALA A 77 5.84 -4.53 -0.33
CA ALA A 77 7.06 -5.28 -0.58
C ALA A 77 7.84 -4.69 -1.76
N GLN A 78 7.16 -4.38 -2.87
CA GLN A 78 7.77 -3.71 -4.02
C GLN A 78 8.32 -2.32 -3.67
N PHE A 79 7.62 -1.58 -2.81
CA PHE A 79 8.15 -0.31 -2.29
C PHE A 79 9.46 -0.53 -1.52
N ILE A 80 9.53 -1.49 -0.61
CA ILE A 80 10.78 -1.80 0.13
C ILE A 80 11.90 -2.29 -0.79
N GLU A 81 11.58 -3.06 -1.84
CA GLU A 81 12.55 -3.45 -2.88
C GLU A 81 13.16 -2.21 -3.56
N ARG A 82 12.36 -1.19 -3.85
CA ARG A 82 12.85 0.09 -4.40
C ARG A 82 13.70 0.86 -3.40
N VAL A 83 13.31 0.92 -2.13
CA VAL A 83 14.10 1.58 -1.08
C VAL A 83 15.47 0.90 -0.91
N ASP A 84 15.54 -0.43 -0.97
CA ASP A 84 16.81 -1.19 -0.97
C ASP A 84 17.64 -0.89 -2.22
N ALA A 85 17.01 -0.94 -3.41
CA ALA A 85 17.70 -0.68 -4.68
C ALA A 85 18.28 0.75 -4.75
N ALA A 86 17.63 1.72 -4.11
CA ALA A 86 18.11 3.09 -3.98
C ALA A 86 19.23 3.26 -2.92
N GLY A 87 19.62 2.19 -2.23
CA GLY A 87 20.63 2.21 -1.16
C GLY A 87 20.16 2.91 0.12
N ARG A 88 18.85 3.11 0.28
CA ARG A 88 18.24 3.84 1.40
C ARG A 88 17.84 2.95 2.57
N MET A 89 17.98 1.64 2.41
CA MET A 89 17.77 0.65 3.47
C MET A 89 18.89 -0.40 3.43
N LYS A 90 19.26 -0.94 4.59
CA LYS A 90 20.17 -2.09 4.65
C LYS A 90 19.48 -3.30 4.01
N ARG A 91 20.13 -3.95 3.05
CA ARG A 91 19.63 -5.15 2.35
C ARG A 91 19.09 -6.23 3.28
N SER A 92 19.78 -6.51 4.39
CA SER A 92 19.32 -7.51 5.37
C SER A 92 18.03 -7.11 6.11
N THR A 93 17.81 -5.81 6.32
CA THR A 93 16.57 -5.27 6.87
C THR A 93 15.44 -5.34 5.84
N ALA A 94 15.70 -4.90 4.61
CA ALA A 94 14.73 -4.95 3.52
C ALA A 94 14.23 -6.38 3.27
N ALA A 95 15.16 -7.35 3.18
CA ALA A 95 14.83 -8.76 2.99
C ALA A 95 13.92 -9.32 4.10
N LYS A 96 14.15 -8.95 5.37
CA LYS A 96 13.30 -9.38 6.50
C LYS A 96 11.89 -8.83 6.38
N ILE A 97 11.75 -7.54 6.02
CA ILE A 97 10.44 -6.89 5.85
C ILE A 97 9.69 -7.53 4.68
N ILE A 98 10.34 -7.66 3.51
CA ILE A 98 9.74 -8.29 2.31
C ILE A 98 9.28 -9.71 2.62
N ALA A 99 10.12 -10.50 3.30
CA ALA A 99 9.75 -11.86 3.70
C ALA A 99 8.53 -11.89 4.63
N ALA A 100 8.43 -10.97 5.59
CA ALA A 100 7.26 -10.87 6.46
C ALA A 100 6.00 -10.44 5.68
N LEU A 101 6.13 -9.49 4.75
CA LEU A 101 5.03 -9.02 3.91
C LEU A 101 4.49 -10.12 2.99
N ARG A 102 5.34 -11.00 2.46
CA ARG A 102 4.92 -12.10 1.55
C ARG A 102 4.50 -13.39 2.26
N ARG A 103 4.51 -13.44 3.60
CA ARG A 103 4.02 -14.63 4.32
C ARG A 103 2.53 -14.84 4.07
N PRO A 104 2.08 -16.09 3.82
CA PRO A 104 0.66 -16.40 3.74
C PRO A 104 -0.08 -15.90 4.99
N ILE A 105 -1.29 -15.36 4.80
CA ILE A 105 -2.19 -15.08 5.92
C ILE A 105 -2.70 -16.44 6.41
N THR A 106 -2.07 -16.98 7.45
CA THR A 106 -2.64 -18.12 8.16
C THR A 106 -3.73 -17.60 9.08
N SER A 107 -4.99 -17.84 8.70
CA SER A 107 -6.17 -17.68 9.56
C SER A 107 -6.17 -18.67 10.71
#